data_AF-A0A0D0JGC9-F1
#
_entry.id   AF-A0A0D0JGC9-F1
#
_cell.length_a   1.000
_cell.length_b   1.000
_cell.length_c   1.000
_cell.angle_alpha   90.00
_cell.angle_beta   90.00
_cell.angle_gamma   90.00
#
_symmetry.space_group_name_H-M   'P 1'
#
loop_
_entity.id
_entity.type
_entity.pdbx_description
1 polymer ?
#
loop_
_entity_poly.entity_id
_entity_poly.type
_entity_poly.pdbx_seq_one_letter_code
_entity_poly.pdbx_strand_id
1 'polypeptide(L)'
;MSEKKSRVDSVSEAVRIASAAAEEITFPENVPLEDGDVPFFKNVIAEYARAEWSAHQLEIAAMLARTMADLVREQDLLRSEGAVAYSEKGTPLANPRKSIVQMHASSILSFRRSLALHARAIQGEARDTAKRRDTAKEIEAGASTDDDLLA
;
A
#
# COMPACT_ATOMS: atom_id res chain seq x y z
N MET A 1 -11.63 27.08 -18.59
CA MET A 1 -12.54 26.06 -19.13
C MET A 1 -12.23 24.76 -18.40
N SER A 2 -13.10 24.35 -17.48
CA SER A 2 -12.86 23.17 -16.63
C SER A 2 -13.04 21.91 -17.48
N GLU A 3 -11.95 21.20 -17.77
CA GLU A 3 -12.03 19.84 -18.30
C GLU A 3 -12.75 18.97 -17.27
N LYS A 4 -13.99 18.61 -17.59
CA LYS A 4 -14.76 17.66 -16.79
C LYS A 4 -14.04 16.33 -16.83
N LYS A 5 -13.52 15.92 -15.67
CA LYS A 5 -12.90 14.62 -15.41
C LYS A 5 -13.71 13.50 -16.08
N SER A 6 -13.05 12.74 -16.95
CA SER A 6 -13.64 11.63 -17.70
C SER A 6 -14.34 10.67 -16.74
N ARG A 7 -15.59 10.31 -17.03
CA ARG A 7 -16.25 9.19 -16.35
C ARG A 7 -15.43 7.93 -16.62
N VAL A 8 -15.35 7.07 -15.60
CA VAL A 8 -14.72 5.73 -15.71
C VAL A 8 -15.34 4.90 -16.85
N ASP A 9 -16.58 5.21 -17.21
CA ASP A 9 -17.32 4.58 -18.31
C ASP A 9 -16.90 5.07 -19.72
N SER A 10 -15.91 5.95 -19.85
CA SER A 10 -15.42 6.39 -21.17
C SER A 10 -14.37 5.42 -21.71
N VAL A 11 -14.46 5.13 -23.01
CA VAL A 11 -13.50 4.27 -23.72
C VAL A 11 -12.06 4.75 -23.54
N SER A 12 -11.83 6.06 -23.45
CA SER A 12 -10.51 6.65 -23.20
C SER A 12 -9.98 6.38 -21.79
N GLU A 13 -10.84 6.26 -20.78
CA GLU A 13 -10.43 5.84 -19.44
C GLU A 13 -10.10 4.34 -19.41
N ALA A 14 -10.94 3.51 -20.04
CA ALA A 14 -10.72 2.07 -20.13
C ALA A 14 -9.40 1.74 -20.83
N VAL A 15 -9.07 2.42 -21.94
CA VAL A 15 -7.79 2.26 -22.65
C VAL A 15 -6.61 2.67 -21.77
N ARG A 16 -6.73 3.74 -20.96
CA ARG A 16 -5.66 4.16 -20.04
C ARG A 16 -5.43 3.12 -18.93
N ILE A 17 -6.51 2.59 -18.37
CA ILE A 17 -6.45 1.54 -17.34
C ILE A 17 -5.81 0.27 -17.91
N ALA A 18 -6.22 -0.16 -19.11
CA ALA A 18 -5.65 -1.31 -19.79
C ALA A 18 -4.16 -1.11 -20.15
N SER A 19 -3.76 0.08 -20.58
CA SER A 19 -2.35 0.38 -20.87
C SER A 19 -1.48 0.37 -19.60
N ALA A 20 -2.00 0.88 -18.47
CA ALA A 20 -1.28 0.87 -17.20
C ALA A 20 -1.25 -0.53 -16.55
N ALA A 21 -2.20 -1.40 -16.89
CA ALA A 21 -2.19 -2.81 -16.47
C ALA A 21 -0.98 -3.58 -17.05
N ALA A 22 -0.54 -3.21 -18.25
CA ALA A 22 0.61 -3.81 -18.92
C ALA A 22 1.96 -3.33 -18.34
N GLU A 23 2.01 -2.20 -17.63
CA GLU A 23 3.24 -1.73 -16.97
C GLU A 23 3.45 -2.43 -15.63
N GLU A 24 4.61 -3.09 -15.49
CA GLU A 24 5.02 -3.67 -14.22
C GLU A 24 5.37 -2.55 -13.24
N ILE A 25 4.69 -2.54 -12.07
CA ILE A 25 5.05 -1.62 -10.98
C ILE A 25 6.43 -2.03 -10.47
N THR A 26 7.42 -1.18 -10.72
CA THR A 26 8.77 -1.32 -10.17
C THR A 26 8.85 -0.73 -8.77
N PHE A 27 9.86 -1.17 -8.00
CA PHE A 27 10.10 -0.64 -6.67
C PHE A 27 10.61 0.81 -6.75
N PRO A 28 10.13 1.72 -5.89
CA PRO A 28 10.62 3.09 -5.88
C PRO A 28 12.06 3.14 -5.37
N GLU A 29 12.97 3.74 -6.15
CA GLU A 29 14.41 3.83 -5.82
C GLU A 29 14.68 4.58 -4.50
N ASN A 30 13.86 5.58 -4.18
CA ASN A 30 14.01 6.42 -2.99
C ASN A 30 13.71 5.68 -1.67
N VAL A 31 13.02 4.54 -1.74
CA VAL A 31 12.64 3.75 -0.56
C VAL A 31 13.05 2.30 -0.80
N PRO A 32 14.31 1.94 -0.48
CA PRO A 32 14.78 0.57 -0.67
C PRO A 32 13.97 -0.39 0.21
N LEU A 33 13.63 -1.53 -0.38
CA LEU A 33 12.91 -2.63 0.25
C LEU A 33 13.83 -3.85 0.33
N GLU A 34 13.86 -4.50 1.49
CA GLU A 34 14.52 -5.79 1.68
C GLU A 34 13.58 -6.93 1.26
N ASP A 35 14.11 -8.14 1.08
CA ASP A 35 13.33 -9.32 0.68
C ASP A 35 12.12 -9.58 1.60
N GLY A 36 12.26 -9.28 2.89
CA GLY A 36 11.19 -9.39 3.89
C GLY A 36 10.07 -8.36 3.73
N ASP A 37 10.33 -7.22 3.09
CA ASP A 37 9.36 -6.14 2.87
C ASP A 37 8.49 -6.40 1.63
N VAL A 38 9.04 -7.09 0.62
CA VAL A 38 8.42 -7.31 -0.69
C VAL A 38 7.01 -7.91 -0.60
N PRO A 39 6.73 -8.94 0.23
CA PRO A 39 5.37 -9.47 0.38
C PRO A 39 4.38 -8.43 0.89
N PHE A 40 4.80 -7.55 1.82
CA PHE A 40 3.96 -6.47 2.32
C PHE A 40 3.70 -5.42 1.24
N PHE A 41 4.72 -5.07 0.46
CA PHE A 41 4.57 -4.11 -0.64
C PHE A 41 3.58 -4.62 -1.69
N LYS A 42 3.71 -5.88 -2.12
CA LYS A 42 2.78 -6.54 -3.05
C LYS A 42 1.34 -6.49 -2.55
N ASN A 43 1.13 -6.76 -1.25
CA ASN A 43 -0.20 -6.68 -0.64
C ASN A 43 -0.76 -5.25 -0.62
N VAL A 44 0.07 -4.24 -0.33
CA VAL A 44 -0.34 -2.84 -0.33
C VAL A 44 -0.71 -2.36 -1.73
N ILE A 45 0.11 -2.65 -2.75
CA ILE A 45 -0.15 -2.17 -4.11
C ILE A 45 -1.38 -2.83 -4.75
N ALA A 46 -1.74 -4.05 -4.31
CA ALA A 46 -2.94 -4.76 -4.74
C ALA A 46 -4.25 -4.16 -4.21
N GLU A 47 -4.20 -3.22 -3.25
CA GLU A 47 -5.40 -2.57 -2.70
C GLU A 47 -6.12 -1.68 -3.73
N TYR A 48 -5.38 -1.11 -4.69
CA TYR A 48 -5.84 -0.17 -5.73
C TYR A 48 -5.46 -0.68 -7.13
N ALA A 49 -6.10 -0.17 -8.18
CA ALA A 49 -5.72 -0.56 -9.55
C ALA A 49 -4.37 0.07 -9.94
N ARG A 50 -3.60 -0.55 -10.84
CA ARG A 50 -2.26 -0.04 -11.24
C ARG A 50 -2.28 1.42 -11.69
N ALA A 51 -3.29 1.79 -12.48
CA ALA A 51 -3.49 3.14 -12.99
C ALA A 51 -3.71 4.22 -11.90
N GLU A 52 -4.01 3.82 -10.66
CA GLU A 52 -4.28 4.76 -9.55
C GLU A 52 -3.02 5.12 -8.75
N TRP A 53 -1.89 4.48 -9.05
CA TRP A 53 -0.63 4.72 -8.35
C TRP A 53 0.19 5.81 -9.04
N SER A 54 0.41 6.92 -8.33
CA SER A 54 1.49 7.85 -8.67
C SER A 54 2.83 7.38 -8.08
N ALA A 55 3.94 7.86 -8.65
CA ALA A 55 5.29 7.59 -8.11
C ALA A 55 5.41 7.93 -6.62
N HIS A 56 4.85 9.07 -6.20
CA HIS A 56 4.85 9.47 -4.79
C HIS A 56 4.01 8.53 -3.90
N GLN A 57 2.88 8.01 -4.40
CA GLN A 57 2.12 7.01 -3.64
C GLN A 57 2.87 5.67 -3.53
N LEU A 58 3.65 5.30 -4.55
CA LEU A 58 4.51 4.12 -4.48
C LEU A 58 5.60 4.28 -3.41
N GLU A 59 6.18 5.46 -3.25
CA GLU A 59 7.11 5.76 -2.13
C GLU A 59 6.42 5.58 -0.77
N ILE A 60 5.20 6.09 -0.61
CA ILE A 60 4.42 5.91 0.62
C ILE A 60 4.07 4.43 0.85
N ALA A 61 3.71 3.70 -0.20
CA ALA A 61 3.44 2.27 -0.13
C ALA A 61 4.67 1.47 0.29
N ALA A 62 5.86 1.82 -0.21
CA ALA A 62 7.12 1.20 0.18
C ALA A 62 7.46 1.50 1.65
N MET A 63 7.29 2.74 2.11
CA MET A 63 7.46 3.08 3.53
C MET A 63 6.49 2.32 4.43
N LEU A 64 5.23 2.17 4.00
CA LEU A 64 4.23 1.37 4.71
C LEU A 64 4.65 -0.11 4.79
N ALA A 65 5.08 -0.71 3.68
CA ALA A 65 5.51 -2.10 3.62
C ALA A 65 6.67 -2.40 4.56
N ARG A 66 7.73 -1.59 4.52
CA ARG A 66 8.88 -1.70 5.42
C ARG A 66 8.47 -1.55 6.88
N THR A 67 7.61 -0.59 7.19
CA THR A 67 7.11 -0.39 8.56
C THR A 67 6.26 -1.57 9.05
N MET A 68 5.52 -2.24 8.16
CA MET A 68 4.77 -3.46 8.50
C MET A 68 5.71 -4.65 8.78
N ALA A 69 6.76 -4.82 7.98
CA ALA A 69 7.78 -5.83 8.22
C ALA A 69 8.53 -5.58 9.54
N ASP A 70 8.92 -4.33 9.79
CA ASP A 70 9.52 -3.89 11.06
C ASP A 70 8.60 -4.23 12.24
N LEU A 71 7.31 -3.89 12.15
CA LEU A 71 6.35 -4.20 13.22
C LEU A 71 6.32 -5.71 13.53
N VAL A 72 6.27 -6.57 12.51
CA VAL A 72 6.24 -8.03 12.71
C VAL A 72 7.52 -8.50 13.40
N ARG A 73 8.68 -8.04 12.93
CA ARG A 73 9.98 -8.38 13.54
C ARG A 73 10.05 -7.95 15.00
N GLU A 74 9.66 -6.71 15.30
CA GLU A 74 9.68 -6.16 16.66
C GLU A 74 8.68 -6.86 17.59
N GLN A 75 7.53 -7.28 17.07
CA GLN A 75 6.56 -8.08 17.83
C GLN A 75 7.10 -9.48 18.15
N ASP A 76 7.78 -10.14 17.22
CA ASP A 76 8.37 -11.45 17.46
C ASP A 76 9.50 -11.40 18.49
N LEU A 77 10.36 -10.39 18.40
CA LEU A 77 11.39 -10.14 19.41
C LEU A 77 10.74 -9.86 20.78
N LEU A 78 9.70 -9.02 20.85
CA LEU A 78 8.99 -8.74 22.10
C LEU A 78 8.35 -10.00 22.71
N ARG A 79 7.86 -10.94 21.89
CA ARG A 79 7.33 -12.22 22.37
C ARG A 79 8.43 -13.08 23.00
N SER A 80 9.62 -13.11 22.41
CA SER A 80 10.76 -13.84 22.98
C SER A 80 11.31 -13.21 24.26
N GLU A 81 11.36 -11.88 24.33
CA GLU A 81 11.91 -11.14 25.47
C GLU A 81 10.92 -11.04 26.64
N GLY A 82 9.62 -11.04 26.32
CA GLY A 82 8.57 -10.78 27.28
C GLY A 82 8.29 -9.29 27.51
N ALA A 83 7.19 -9.05 28.21
CA ALA A 83 6.60 -7.73 28.39
C ALA A 83 7.31 -6.84 29.45
N VAL A 84 8.23 -7.43 30.21
CA VAL A 84 8.93 -6.84 31.35
C VAL A 84 10.43 -7.00 31.13
N ALA A 85 11.16 -5.90 31.24
CA ALA A 85 12.62 -5.89 31.30
C ALA A 85 13.06 -5.57 32.73
N TYR A 86 14.35 -5.75 33.03
CA TYR A 86 14.90 -5.46 34.35
C TYR A 86 16.01 -4.44 34.25
N SER A 87 16.05 -3.48 35.17
CA SER A 87 17.19 -2.57 35.32
C SER A 87 18.42 -3.32 35.83
N GLU A 88 19.59 -2.69 35.79
CA GLU A 88 20.82 -3.23 36.39
C GLU A 88 20.66 -3.55 37.89
N LYS A 89 19.77 -2.85 38.59
CA LYS A 89 19.43 -3.06 40.01
C LYS A 89 18.32 -4.12 40.22
N GLY A 90 17.87 -4.79 39.17
CA GLY A 90 16.82 -5.81 39.22
C GLY A 90 15.39 -5.28 39.37
N THR A 91 15.16 -3.97 39.16
CA THR A 91 13.81 -3.39 39.20
C THR A 91 13.05 -3.75 37.92
N PRO A 92 11.81 -4.30 37.99
CA PRO A 92 11.01 -4.58 36.81
C PRO A 92 10.56 -3.28 36.14
N LEU A 93 10.75 -3.19 34.83
CA LEU A 93 10.39 -2.07 33.97
C LEU A 93 9.61 -2.59 32.75
N ALA A 94 8.82 -1.74 32.10
CA ALA A 94 8.23 -2.11 30.82
C ALA A 94 9.34 -2.34 29.78
N ASN A 95 9.25 -3.42 29.00
CA ASN A 95 10.20 -3.66 27.91
C ASN A 95 10.17 -2.46 26.95
N PRO A 96 11.32 -1.79 26.69
CA PRO A 96 11.38 -0.62 25.81
C PRO A 96 10.85 -0.91 24.39
N ARG A 97 10.95 -2.16 23.91
CA ARG A 97 10.43 -2.57 22.60
C ARG A 97 8.91 -2.35 22.45
N LYS A 98 8.15 -2.30 23.56
CA LYS A 98 6.72 -1.93 23.52
C LYS A 98 6.49 -0.55 22.91
N SER A 99 7.37 0.42 23.16
CA SER A 99 7.21 1.77 22.59
C SER A 99 7.50 1.78 21.09
N ILE A 100 8.47 1.00 20.63
CA ILE A 100 8.82 0.82 19.22
C ILE A 100 7.67 0.17 18.44
N VAL A 101 7.09 -0.92 18.98
CA VAL A 101 5.91 -1.58 18.42
C VAL A 101 4.74 -0.58 18.29
N GLN A 102 4.48 0.22 19.32
CA GLN A 102 3.43 1.22 19.29
C GLN A 102 3.70 2.34 18.26
N MET A 103 4.96 2.73 18.09
CA MET A 103 5.37 3.72 17.10
C MET A 103 5.13 3.21 15.67
N HIS A 104 5.56 1.99 15.35
CA HIS A 104 5.31 1.39 14.04
C HIS A 104 3.80 1.24 13.76
N ALA A 105 3.02 0.76 14.73
CA ALA A 105 1.56 0.67 14.60
C ALA A 105 0.92 2.03 14.28
N SER A 106 1.39 3.10 14.93
CA SER A 106 0.89 4.46 14.69
C SER A 106 1.27 4.98 13.30
N SER A 107 2.51 4.75 12.86
CA SER A 107 2.99 5.11 11.52
C SER A 107 2.24 4.38 10.42
N ILE A 108 1.97 3.08 10.59
CA ILE A 108 1.15 2.27 9.65
C ILE A 108 -0.22 2.89 9.44
N LEU A 109 -0.91 3.26 10.52
CA LEU A 109 -2.22 3.92 10.43
C LEU A 109 -2.11 5.28 9.71
N SER A 110 -1.02 6.00 9.90
CA SER A 110 -0.77 7.29 9.23
C SER A 110 -0.60 7.12 7.71
N PHE A 111 0.26 6.20 7.28
CA PHE A 111 0.47 5.94 5.85
C PHE A 111 -0.80 5.43 5.17
N ARG A 112 -1.54 4.50 5.81
CA ARG A 112 -2.83 4.02 5.29
C ARG A 112 -3.84 5.16 5.12
N ARG A 113 -3.93 6.09 6.08
CA ARG A 113 -4.78 7.28 5.95
C ARG A 113 -4.35 8.17 4.79
N SER A 114 -3.05 8.37 4.60
CA SER A 114 -2.51 9.16 3.48
C SER A 114 -2.93 8.56 2.13
N LEU A 115 -2.72 7.25 1.93
CA LEU A 115 -3.11 6.54 0.71
C LEU A 115 -4.62 6.60 0.45
N ALA A 116 -5.44 6.38 1.49
CA ALA A 116 -6.89 6.43 1.38
C ALA A 116 -7.40 7.85 1.04
N LEU A 117 -6.76 8.90 1.56
CA LEU A 117 -7.10 10.29 1.24
C LEU A 117 -6.83 10.60 -0.24
N HIS A 118 -5.68 10.17 -0.76
CA HIS A 118 -5.35 10.30 -2.17
C HIS A 118 -6.36 9.56 -3.06
N ALA A 119 -6.68 8.31 -2.74
CA ALA A 119 -7.68 7.53 -3.47
C ALA A 119 -9.05 8.23 -3.51
N ARG A 120 -9.50 8.80 -2.38
CA ARG A 120 -10.74 9.58 -2.32
C ARG A 120 -10.69 10.85 -3.17
N ALA A 121 -9.57 11.57 -3.17
CA ALA A 121 -9.39 12.78 -3.98
C ALA A 121 -9.45 12.47 -5.48
N ILE A 122 -8.97 11.29 -5.89
CA ILE A 122 -9.04 10.84 -7.28
C ILE A 122 -10.48 10.40 -7.65
N GLN A 123 -11.17 9.64 -6.79
CA GLN A 123 -12.42 8.97 -7.14
C GLN A 123 -13.71 9.78 -6.90
N GLY A 124 -13.65 10.89 -6.15
CA GLY A 124 -14.81 11.74 -5.85
C GLY A 124 -15.66 11.23 -4.68
N GLU A 125 -16.97 11.54 -4.66
CA GLU A 125 -17.87 11.14 -3.56
C GLU A 125 -17.86 9.62 -3.30
N ALA A 126 -17.79 9.24 -2.03
CA ALA A 126 -17.59 7.87 -1.55
C ALA A 126 -18.64 6.85 -2.04
N ARG A 127 -19.81 7.31 -2.51
CA ARG A 127 -20.91 6.45 -2.95
C ARG A 127 -20.62 5.70 -4.26
N ASP A 128 -19.84 6.29 -5.16
CA ASP A 128 -19.49 5.69 -6.47
C ASP A 128 -18.08 5.08 -6.51
N THR A 129 -17.26 5.32 -5.48
CA THR A 129 -15.84 4.95 -5.47
C THR A 129 -15.59 3.44 -5.48
N ALA A 130 -16.37 2.67 -4.71
CA ALA A 130 -16.20 1.22 -4.64
C ALA A 130 -16.45 0.57 -6.00
N LYS A 131 -17.58 0.92 -6.64
CA LYS A 131 -17.94 0.40 -7.97
C LYS A 131 -16.89 0.75 -9.02
N ARG A 132 -16.40 2.00 -9.05
CA ARG A 132 -15.34 2.41 -9.99
C ARG A 132 -14.03 1.67 -9.80
N ARG A 133 -13.63 1.46 -8.54
CA ARG A 133 -12.41 0.70 -8.21
C ARG A 133 -12.54 -0.75 -8.65
N ASP A 134 -13.68 -1.39 -8.39
CA ASP A 134 -13.92 -2.77 -8.76
C ASP A 134 -13.94 -2.91 -10.30
N THR A 135 -14.59 -2.00 -11.02
CA THR A 135 -14.55 -1.94 -12.50
C THR A 135 -13.12 -1.73 -13.04
N ALA A 136 -12.31 -0.87 -12.43
CA ALA A 136 -10.92 -0.68 -12.86
C ALA A 136 -10.08 -1.95 -12.68
N LYS A 137 -10.27 -2.67 -11.58
CA LYS A 137 -9.62 -3.96 -11.34
C LYS A 137 -10.09 -5.06 -12.30
N GLU A 138 -11.37 -5.09 -12.64
CA GLU A 138 -11.92 -6.02 -13.63
C GLU A 138 -11.33 -5.78 -15.02
N ILE A 139 -11.19 -4.51 -15.44
CA ILE A 139 -10.56 -4.15 -16.72
C ILE A 139 -9.09 -4.60 -16.75
N GLU A 140 -8.35 -4.35 -15.66
CA GLU A 140 -6.96 -4.78 -15.52
C GLU A 140 -6.79 -6.31 -15.58
N ALA A 141 -7.67 -7.06 -14.92
CA ALA A 141 -7.69 -8.53 -14.98
C ALA A 141 -8.05 -9.06 -16.38
N GLY A 142 -8.95 -8.39 -17.10
CA GLY A 142 -9.30 -8.75 -18.47
C GLY A 142 -8.16 -8.50 -19.47
N ALA A 143 -7.48 -7.36 -19.35
CA ALA A 143 -6.35 -7.01 -20.23
C ALA A 143 -5.18 -7.99 -20.10
N SER A 144 -4.92 -8.49 -18.90
CA SER A 144 -3.85 -9.48 -18.65
C SER A 144 -4.19 -10.89 -19.17
N THR A 145 -5.44 -11.18 -19.53
CA THR A 145 -5.86 -12.48 -20.09
C THR A 145 -5.83 -12.49 -21.62
N ASP A 146 -6.09 -11.34 -22.27
CA ASP A 146 -6.17 -11.25 -23.75
C ASP A 146 -4.78 -11.26 -24.42
N ASP A 147 -3.73 -10.81 -23.71
CA ASP A 147 -2.34 -10.83 -24.20
C ASP A 147 -1.75 -12.25 -24.29
N ASP A 148 -2.30 -13.23 -23.54
CA ASP A 148 -1.89 -14.64 -23.61
C ASP A 148 -2.53 -15.39 -24.81
N LEU A 149 -3.47 -14.76 -25.53
CA LEU A 149 -4.09 -15.29 -26.74
C LEU A 149 -3.54 -14.69 -28.05
N LEU A 150 -2.62 -13.72 -27.94
CA LEU A 150 -2.00 -13.03 -29.08
C LEU A 150 -0.48 -13.29 -29.23
N ALA A 151 0.09 -14.20 -28.43
CA ALA A 151 1.49 -14.62 -28.49
C ALA A 151 1.71 -15.93 -29.29
#